data_AF-A0A6L8I577-F1
#
_entry.id   AF-A0A6L8I577-F1
#
_cell.length_a   1.000
_cell.length_b   1.000
_cell.length_c   1.000
_cell.angle_alpha   90.00
_cell.angle_beta   90.00
_cell.angle_gamma   90.00
#
_symmetry.space_group_name_H-M   'P 1'
#
loop_
_entity.id
_entity.type
_entity.pdbx_description
1 polymer ?
#
loop_
_entity_poly.entity_id
_entity_poly.type
_entity_poly.pdbx_seq_one_letter_code
_entity_poly.pdbx_strand_id
1 'polypeptide(L)' 'ATGFSPRKTSLTIYIMPGYADFGDILKGLGKHRTGRSCLYINRLEAVDEGVLRKLIAAGLRDLGSRWPVAPS' A
#
# COMPACT_ATOMS: atom_id res chain seq x y z
N ALA A 1 7.29 2.57 6.44
CA ALA A 1 7.50 3.57 5.36
C ALA A 1 6.51 3.27 4.23
N THR A 2 5.85 4.30 3.73
CA THR A 2 4.97 4.25 2.56
C THR A 2 5.37 5.36 1.61
N GLY A 3 5.46 5.06 0.32
CA GLY A 3 5.84 6.03 -0.71
C GLY A 3 4.79 6.12 -1.80
N PHE A 4 4.58 7.32 -2.34
CA PHE A 4 3.68 7.56 -3.46
C PHE A 4 4.48 8.05 -4.66
N SER A 5 4.34 7.38 -5.80
CA SER A 5 4.98 7.74 -7.05
C SER A 5 3.91 7.95 -8.13
N PRO A 6 3.56 9.20 -8.44
CA PRO A 6 2.70 9.50 -9.58
C PRO A 6 3.45 9.19 -10.87
N ARG A 7 2.82 8.42 -11.76
CA ARG A 7 3.28 8.15 -13.12
C ARG A 7 2.29 8.76 -14.11
N LYS A 8 2.70 8.84 -15.38
CA LYS A 8 1.92 9.45 -16.47
C LYS A 8 0.47 8.92 -16.59
N THR A 9 0.23 7.66 -16.24
CA THR A 9 -1.08 6.99 -16.40
C THR A 9 -1.56 6.25 -15.14
N SER A 10 -0.81 6.28 -14.05
CA SER A 10 -1.12 5.52 -12.83
C SER A 10 -0.43 6.11 -11.61
N LEU A 11 -0.96 5.83 -10.43
CA LEU A 11 -0.32 6.04 -9.15
C LEU A 11 0.27 4.72 -8.65
N THR A 12 1.56 4.72 -8.36
CA THR A 12 2.22 3.58 -7.70
C THR A 12 2.39 3.90 -6.22
N ILE A 13 1.92 3.00 -5.35
CA ILE A 13 2.03 3.10 -3.90
C ILE A 13 2.96 1.99 -3.42
N TYR A 14 4.02 2.37 -2.73
CA TYR A 14 5.00 1.44 -2.16
C TYR A 14 4.68 1.19 -0.70
N ILE A 15 4.50 -0.06 -0.31
CA ILE A 15 4.23 -0.46 1.07
C ILE A 15 5.31 -1.45 1.49
N MET A 16 6.14 -1.03 2.43
CA MET A 16 7.27 -1.84 2.93
C MET A 16 6.87 -2.68 4.14
N PRO A 17 7.44 -3.89 4.32
CA PRO A 17 8.48 -4.51 3.48
C PRO A 17 7.94 -5.20 2.20
N GLY A 18 6.63 -5.36 2.06
CA GLY A 18 5.95 -5.94 0.91
C GLY A 18 4.57 -6.46 1.29
N TYR A 19 3.87 -7.08 0.33
CA TYR A 19 2.58 -7.72 0.60
C TYR A 19 2.81 -9.15 1.06
N ALA A 20 3.08 -9.33 2.35
CA ALA A 20 3.24 -10.69 2.89
C ALA A 20 1.89 -11.42 2.98
N ASP A 21 0.78 -10.72 3.25
CA ASP A 21 -0.54 -11.38 3.37
C ASP A 21 -1.76 -10.43 3.31
N PHE A 22 -1.63 -9.24 2.70
CA PHE A 22 -2.74 -8.27 2.69
C PHE A 22 -3.88 -8.60 1.70
N GLY A 23 -3.96 -9.85 1.21
CA GLY A 23 -4.94 -10.27 0.21
C GLY A 23 -6.38 -9.97 0.64
N ASP A 24 -6.72 -10.18 1.91
CA ASP A 24 -8.07 -9.90 2.42
C ASP A 24 -8.39 -8.41 2.52
N ILE A 25 -7.40 -7.58 2.86
CA ILE A 25 -7.56 -6.12 2.85
C ILE A 25 -7.71 -5.64 1.40
N LEU A 26 -6.90 -6.17 0.48
CA LEU A 26 -6.89 -5.81 -0.93
C LEU A 26 -8.21 -6.13 -1.66
N LYS A 27 -8.96 -7.17 -1.23
CA LYS A 27 -10.29 -7.49 -1.78
C LYS A 27 -11.25 -6.30 -1.73
N GLY A 28 -11.16 -5.47 -0.68
CA GLY A 28 -12.01 -4.29 -0.51
C GLY A 28 -11.51 -3.04 -1.23
N LEU A 29 -10.30 -3.06 -1.81
CA LEU A 29 -9.64 -1.84 -2.28
C LEU A 29 -10.24 -1.30 -3.57
N GLY A 30 -10.81 -2.14 -4.43
CA GLY A 30 -11.28 -1.76 -5.77
C GLY A 30 -10.30 -2.16 -6.88
N LYS A 31 -10.32 -1.46 -8.03
CA LYS A 31 -9.48 -1.83 -9.18
C LYS A 31 -8.02 -1.49 -8.94
N HIS A 32 -7.18 -2.51 -8.79
CA HIS A 32 -5.75 -2.35 -8.57
C HIS A 32 -4.95 -3.49 -9.20
N ARG A 33 -3.63 -3.29 -9.34
CA ARG A 33 -2.66 -4.36 -9.61
C ARG A 33 -1.60 -4.36 -8.51
N THR A 34 -1.09 -5.54 -8.17
CA THR A 34 -0.04 -5.72 -7.18
C THR A 34 1.25 -6.23 -7.81
N GLY A 35 2.39 -5.71 -7.37
CA GLY A 35 3.71 -6.31 -7.53
C GLY A 35 4.25 -6.78 -6.17
N ARG A 36 5.57 -7.01 -6.03
CA ARG A 36 6.16 -7.51 -4.78
C ARG A 36 5.96 -6.57 -3.58
N SER A 37 6.21 -5.28 -3.79
CA SER A 37 6.07 -4.24 -2.74
C SER A 37 5.43 -2.96 -3.28
N CYS A 38 4.85 -3.03 -4.48
CA CYS A 38 4.18 -1.93 -5.17
C CYS A 38 2.71 -2.27 -5.48
N LEU A 39 1.84 -1.29 -5.28
CA LEU A 39 0.42 -1.30 -5.62
C LEU A 39 0.20 -0.26 -6.71
N TYR A 40 -0.40 -0.67 -7.82
CA TYR A 40 -0.69 0.18 -8.95
C TYR A 40 -2.19 0.46 -8.98
N ILE A 41 -2.55 1.72 -8.95
CA ILE A 41 -3.93 2.20 -9.10
C ILE A 41 -3.97 3.24 -10.22
N ASN A 42 -5.06 3.33 -10.97
CA ASN A 42 -5.15 4.32 -12.06
C ASN A 42 -5.36 5.73 -11.49
N ARG A 43 -6.31 5.88 -10.56
CA ARG A 43 -6.67 7.13 -9.87
C ARG A 43 -7.04 6.82 -8.43
N LEU A 44 -6.91 7.81 -7.55
CA LEU A 44 -7.28 7.63 -6.14
C LEU A 44 -8.80 7.44 -6.00
N GLU A 45 -9.61 8.10 -6.83
CA GLU A 45 -11.08 7.93 -6.82
C GLU A 45 -11.54 6.51 -7.20
N ALA A 46 -10.66 5.71 -7.83
CA ALA A 46 -10.99 4.35 -8.28
C ALA A 46 -10.79 3.30 -7.17
N VAL A 47 -10.32 3.71 -5.99
CA VAL A 47 -10.08 2.84 -4.84
C VAL A 47 -10.75 3.36 -3.58
N ASP A 48 -11.04 2.46 -2.66
CA ASP A 48 -11.55 2.81 -1.34
C ASP A 48 -10.41 3.35 -0.46
N GLU A 49 -10.47 4.65 -0.13
CA GLU A 49 -9.49 5.31 0.72
C GLU A 49 -9.43 4.73 2.14
N GLY A 50 -10.55 4.24 2.68
CA GLY A 50 -10.61 3.61 3.98
C GLY A 50 -9.84 2.29 3.99
N VAL A 51 -9.99 1.49 2.93
CA VAL A 51 -9.20 0.26 2.73
C VAL A 51 -7.74 0.59 2.49
N LEU A 52 -7.42 1.62 1.70
CA LEU A 52 -6.04 2.06 1.48
C LEU A 52 -5.35 2.48 2.79
N ARG A 53 -6.04 3.20 3.67
CA ARG A 53 -5.52 3.58 5.00
C ARG A 53 -5.25 2.35 5.86
N LYS A 54 -6.16 1.37 5.88
CA LYS A 54 -5.98 0.11 6.61
C LYS A 54 -4.75 -0.64 6.09
N LEU A 55 -4.58 -0.69 4.77
CA LEU A 55 -3.44 -1.35 4.13
C LEU A 55 -2.10 -0.69 4.53
N ILE A 56 -2.04 0.65 4.51
CA ILE A 56 -0.85 1.40 4.91
C ILE A 56 -0.53 1.18 6.39
N ALA A 57 -1.53 1.24 7.27
CA ALA A 57 -1.36 1.00 8.70
C ALA A 57 -0.86 -0.41 8.99
N ALA A 58 -1.38 -1.42 8.28
CA ALA A 58 -0.96 -2.80 8.41
C ALA A 58 0.50 -3.00 7.96
N GLY A 59 0.90 -2.39 6.84
CA GLY A 59 2.29 -2.39 6.39
C GLY A 59 3.25 -1.72 7.37
N LEU A 60 2.86 -0.58 7.95
CA LEU A 60 3.67 0.09 8.98
C LEU A 60 3.84 -0.74 10.25
N ARG A 61 2.78 -1.43 10.69
CA ARG A 61 2.83 -2.34 11.85
C ARG A 61 3.75 -3.53 11.59
N ASP A 62 3.66 -4.16 10.41
CA ASP A 62 4.57 -5.26 10.04
C ASP A 62 6.02 -4.79 9.99
N LEU A 63 6.28 -3.63 9.37
CA LEU A 63 7.61 -3.04 9.33
C LEU A 63 8.17 -2.79 10.74
N GLY A 64 7.36 -2.24 11.64
CA GLY A 64 7.71 -2.01 13.05
C GLY A 64 8.00 -3.27 13.86
N SER A 65 7.43 -4.42 13.47
CA SER A 65 7.71 -5.70 14.11
C SER A 65 9.08 -6.27 13.73
N ARG A 66 9.60 -5.89 12.57
CA ARG A 66 10.85 -6.42 11.99
C ARG A 66 12.03 -5.47 12.18
N TRP A 67 11.79 -4.17 12.13
CA TRP A 67 12.80 -3.13 12.31
C TRP A 67 12.26 -2.00 13.18
N PRO A 68 13.11 -1.39 14.03
CA PRO A 68 12.74 -0.17 14.73
C PRO A 68 12.53 0.95 13.71
N VAL A 69 11.29 1.40 13.55
CA VAL A 69 10.91 2.51 12.66
C VAL A 69 10.63 3.72 13.54
N ALA A 70 11.57 4.64 13.63
CA ALA A 70 11.34 5.95 14.22
C ALA A 70 11.19 6.98 13.10
N PRO A 71 10.26 7.96 13.21
CA PRO A 71 10.33 9.13 12.35
C PRO A 71 11.66 9.84 12.59
N SER A 72 12.32 10.25 11.50
CA SER A 72 13.52 11.09 11.53
C SER A 72 13.21 12.48 12.10
#